data_AF-A0A956WH32-F1
#
_entry.id   AF-A0A956WH32-F1
#
_cell.length_a   1.000
_cell.length_b   1.000
_cell.length_c   1.000
_cell.angle_alpha   90.00
_cell.angle_beta   90.00
_cell.angle_gamma   90.00
#
_symmetry.space_group_name_H-M   'P 1'
#
loop_
_entity.id
_entity.type
_entity.pdbx_description
1 polymer ?
#
loop_
_entity_poly.entity_id
_entity_poly.type
_entity_poly.pdbx_seq_one_letter_code
_entity_poly.pdbx_strand_id
1 'polypeptide(L)'
;MLYAHTPNDEGKWHTLACHSQAVAELAEEHAAAFGSGNAGWWAGILHDAGKASEEFQDYLKLCAAQPKKKHQTVDHKGAGFLRALELLPELAFLIQGHHGGLIDAEEMELKGTALAGRSGALQEALDRFDALGLIPADRAKPEMPESVHDDRHALEFWLRMLFSALVDADHFDTERHWHPKVAEQRGSAVEIPELWEQFEADQTAFIDRLSPRQKAMPVNQVRAEVYAACLTAAEQPTGFFRLTVPTGGGKTRSGLGFALKHAEQNQQRRVILAVPYLTITDQTARIVRSIFPDERIVLEHHSAAGGGSDDEEGTQEAGEVWRRLTAQDWAAPLIITTMVQLFESLLGRRTGVCRKLHRIAGSVIVLDEAQTIPLTLREPIYSVLQELVAHYRVTVVLCTATQPAVDWLPVELTPGKIVPEPERHFQALKRVTYS
;
A
#
# COMPACT_ATOMS: atom_id res chain seq x y z
N MET A 1 -3.17 -17.62 -32.22
CA MET A 1 -3.32 -16.53 -31.22
C MET A 1 -3.50 -17.18 -29.85
N LEU A 2 -2.81 -16.68 -28.82
CA LEU A 2 -2.87 -17.22 -27.46
C LEU A 2 -3.66 -16.24 -26.57
N TYR A 3 -4.45 -16.77 -25.64
CA TYR A 3 -5.32 -15.99 -24.76
C TYR A 3 -4.92 -16.14 -23.29
N ALA A 4 -5.03 -15.06 -22.51
CA ALA A 4 -4.88 -15.09 -21.06
C ALA A 4 -6.22 -15.32 -20.35
N HIS A 5 -7.30 -14.78 -20.93
CA HIS A 5 -8.64 -14.85 -20.34
C HIS A 5 -9.72 -15.06 -21.39
N THR A 6 -10.87 -15.54 -20.93
CA THR A 6 -12.08 -15.70 -21.73
C THR A 6 -12.62 -14.35 -22.24
N PRO A 7 -13.56 -14.37 -23.20
CA PRO A 7 -14.19 -13.15 -23.66
C PRO A 7 -14.88 -12.37 -22.53
N ASN A 8 -14.89 -11.05 -22.67
CA ASN A 8 -15.77 -10.19 -21.88
C ASN A 8 -17.21 -10.20 -22.46
N ASP A 9 -18.10 -9.41 -21.87
CA ASP A 9 -19.52 -9.34 -22.27
C ASP A 9 -19.72 -8.84 -23.72
N GLU A 10 -18.73 -8.16 -24.29
CA GLU A 10 -18.70 -7.72 -25.69
C GLU A 10 -18.16 -8.79 -26.65
N GLY A 11 -17.81 -9.97 -26.14
CA GLY A 11 -17.22 -11.07 -26.92
C GLY A 11 -15.75 -10.87 -27.27
N LYS A 12 -15.09 -9.86 -26.69
CA LYS A 12 -13.66 -9.59 -26.93
C LYS A 12 -12.80 -10.50 -26.05
N TRP A 13 -11.95 -11.31 -26.66
CA TRP A 13 -10.95 -12.12 -25.96
C TRP A 13 -9.79 -11.28 -25.41
N HIS A 14 -9.27 -11.66 -24.25
CA HIS A 14 -8.02 -11.07 -23.74
C HIS A 14 -6.82 -11.90 -24.21
N THR A 15 -6.03 -11.37 -25.15
CA THR A 15 -4.83 -12.06 -25.65
C THR A 15 -3.76 -12.13 -24.57
N LEU A 16 -2.98 -13.22 -24.54
CA LEU A 16 -1.88 -13.40 -23.60
C LEU A 16 -0.82 -12.30 -23.76
N ALA A 17 -0.51 -11.90 -25.00
CA ALA A 17 0.42 -10.82 -25.28
C ALA A 17 0.01 -9.48 -24.64
N CYS A 18 -1.24 -9.06 -24.85
CA CYS A 18 -1.77 -7.82 -24.27
C CYS A 18 -1.74 -7.85 -22.74
N HIS A 19 -2.22 -8.94 -22.14
CA HIS A 19 -2.28 -9.10 -20.70
C HIS A 19 -0.88 -9.08 -20.06
N SER A 20 0.03 -9.93 -20.53
CA SER A 20 1.39 -10.01 -19.98
C SER A 20 2.14 -8.68 -20.09
N GLN A 21 1.97 -7.96 -21.21
CA GLN A 21 2.60 -6.64 -21.39
C GLN A 21 2.00 -5.59 -20.45
N ALA A 22 0.67 -5.53 -20.33
CA ALA A 22 -0.01 -4.58 -19.44
C ALA A 22 0.35 -4.84 -17.97
N VAL A 23 0.36 -6.10 -17.53
CA VAL A 23 0.76 -6.47 -16.16
C VAL A 23 2.23 -6.16 -15.92
N ALA A 24 3.12 -6.39 -16.89
CA ALA A 24 4.53 -6.04 -16.76
C ALA A 24 4.75 -4.53 -16.60
N GLU A 25 4.08 -3.71 -17.42
CA GLU A 25 4.17 -2.25 -17.35
C GLU A 25 3.61 -1.70 -16.04
N LEU A 26 2.45 -2.18 -15.60
CA LEU A 26 1.84 -1.78 -14.32
C LEU A 26 2.70 -2.20 -13.11
N ALA A 27 3.20 -3.44 -13.11
CA ALA A 27 4.06 -3.94 -12.05
C ALA A 27 5.40 -3.19 -11.99
N GLU A 28 5.95 -2.80 -13.15
CA GLU A 28 7.12 -1.94 -13.26
C GLU A 28 6.88 -0.57 -12.62
N GLU A 29 5.78 0.09 -12.99
CA GLU A 29 5.39 1.39 -12.43
C GLU A 29 5.20 1.32 -10.91
N HIS A 30 4.51 0.28 -10.44
CA HIS A 30 4.27 0.06 -9.02
C HIS A 30 5.57 -0.19 -8.23
N ALA A 31 6.49 -0.98 -8.80
CA ALA A 31 7.76 -1.32 -8.16
C ALA A 31 8.83 -0.23 -8.29
N ALA A 32 8.70 0.70 -9.25
CA ALA A 32 9.61 1.83 -9.42
C ALA A 32 9.67 2.72 -8.17
N ALA A 33 8.58 2.80 -7.41
CA ALA A 33 8.48 3.56 -6.16
C ALA A 33 9.51 3.17 -5.08
N PHE A 34 10.01 1.93 -5.15
CA PHE A 34 11.04 1.41 -4.25
C PHE A 34 12.23 0.83 -5.04
N GLY A 35 12.50 1.39 -6.22
CA GLY A 35 13.70 1.10 -7.01
C GLY A 35 13.75 -0.30 -7.63
N SER A 36 12.63 -1.03 -7.67
CA SER A 36 12.59 -2.43 -8.14
C SER A 36 11.75 -2.59 -9.40
N GLY A 37 11.58 -1.53 -10.20
CA GLY A 37 10.78 -1.52 -11.42
C GLY A 37 11.13 -2.65 -12.39
N ASN A 38 12.42 -2.90 -12.62
CA ASN A 38 12.83 -3.96 -13.53
C ASN A 38 12.44 -5.37 -13.03
N ALA A 39 12.61 -5.65 -11.74
CA ALA A 39 12.16 -6.92 -11.15
C ALA A 39 10.63 -7.05 -11.21
N GLY A 40 9.89 -5.96 -10.98
CA GLY A 40 8.43 -5.90 -11.14
C GLY A 40 7.98 -6.23 -12.56
N TRP A 41 8.64 -5.66 -13.58
CA TRP A 41 8.38 -5.95 -14.98
C TRP A 41 8.58 -7.43 -15.31
N TRP A 42 9.71 -8.01 -14.89
CA TRP A 42 10.02 -9.42 -15.12
C TRP A 42 9.04 -10.36 -14.41
N ALA A 43 8.60 -10.00 -13.19
CA ALA A 43 7.54 -10.73 -12.51
C ALA A 43 6.23 -10.67 -13.32
N GLY A 44 5.85 -9.49 -13.80
CA GLY A 44 4.62 -9.26 -14.55
C GLY A 44 4.60 -9.95 -15.91
N ILE A 45 5.68 -9.91 -16.68
CA ILE A 45 5.72 -10.55 -18.00
C ILE A 45 5.65 -12.07 -17.89
N LEU A 46 6.26 -12.66 -16.84
CA LEU A 46 6.40 -14.11 -16.71
C LEU A 46 5.26 -14.78 -15.93
N HIS A 47 4.47 -14.05 -15.13
CA HIS A 47 3.53 -14.67 -14.17
C HIS A 47 2.56 -15.67 -14.79
N ASP A 48 2.15 -15.41 -16.03
CA ASP A 48 1.16 -16.16 -16.78
C ASP A 48 1.73 -16.89 -17.99
N ALA A 49 3.06 -17.00 -18.11
CA ALA A 49 3.70 -17.63 -19.27
C ALA A 49 3.19 -19.07 -19.54
N GLY A 50 2.78 -19.82 -18.50
CA GLY A 50 2.25 -21.18 -18.66
C GLY A 50 0.87 -21.25 -19.30
N LYS A 51 0.15 -20.12 -19.40
CA LYS A 51 -1.10 -20.04 -20.19
C LYS A 51 -0.84 -20.28 -21.68
N ALA A 52 0.41 -20.17 -22.15
CA ALA A 52 0.78 -20.48 -23.52
C ALA A 52 0.69 -21.98 -23.86
N SER A 53 0.56 -22.90 -22.89
CA SER A 53 0.44 -24.35 -23.13
C SER A 53 -0.83 -24.72 -23.92
N GLU A 54 -0.83 -25.87 -24.63
CA GLU A 54 -2.03 -26.35 -25.36
C GLU A 54 -3.17 -26.63 -24.39
N GLU A 55 -2.84 -27.33 -23.30
CA GLU A 55 -3.79 -27.71 -22.25
C GLU A 55 -4.54 -26.49 -21.69
N PHE A 56 -3.84 -25.39 -21.39
CA PHE A 56 -4.48 -24.18 -20.86
C PHE A 56 -5.30 -23.43 -21.92
N GLN A 57 -4.83 -23.38 -23.18
CA GLN A 57 -5.60 -22.76 -24.26
C GLN A 57 -6.90 -23.52 -24.54
N ASP A 58 -6.88 -24.86 -24.47
CA ASP A 58 -8.09 -25.67 -24.64
C ASP A 58 -9.02 -25.53 -23.44
N TYR A 59 -8.48 -25.41 -22.22
CA TYR A 59 -9.24 -25.05 -21.03
C TYR A 59 -10.00 -23.71 -21.21
N LEU A 60 -9.33 -22.65 -21.69
CA LEU A 60 -9.98 -21.36 -21.91
C LEU A 60 -11.10 -21.44 -22.98
N LYS A 61 -10.88 -22.16 -24.08
CA LYS A 61 -11.90 -22.38 -25.11
C LYS A 61 -13.10 -23.13 -24.54
N LEU A 62 -12.86 -24.14 -23.70
CA LEU A 62 -13.91 -24.90 -23.04
C LEU A 62 -14.73 -24.02 -22.09
N CYS A 63 -14.07 -23.21 -21.26
CA CYS A 63 -14.74 -22.24 -20.38
C CYS A 63 -15.59 -21.23 -21.16
N ALA A 64 -15.06 -20.70 -22.27
CA ALA A 64 -15.81 -19.77 -23.12
C ALA A 64 -17.01 -20.45 -23.82
N ALA A 65 -16.91 -21.73 -24.18
CA ALA A 65 -18.02 -22.49 -24.74
C ALA A 65 -19.08 -22.86 -23.70
N GLN A 66 -18.72 -22.93 -22.41
CA GLN A 66 -19.59 -23.36 -21.32
C GLN A 66 -19.49 -22.44 -20.08
N PRO A 67 -19.78 -21.12 -20.21
CA PRO A 67 -19.47 -20.12 -19.18
C PRO A 67 -20.21 -20.32 -17.84
N LYS A 68 -21.31 -21.09 -17.85
CA LYS A 68 -22.10 -21.40 -16.64
C LYS A 68 -21.65 -22.68 -15.92
N LYS A 69 -20.64 -23.40 -16.43
CA LYS A 69 -20.14 -24.62 -15.83
C LYS A 69 -18.77 -24.39 -15.20
N LYS A 70 -18.59 -24.96 -14.02
CA LYS A 70 -17.28 -24.97 -13.36
C LYS A 70 -16.41 -26.04 -14.03
N HIS A 71 -15.28 -25.62 -14.57
CA HIS A 71 -14.25 -26.51 -15.11
C HIS A 71 -13.10 -26.66 -14.11
N GLN A 72 -12.43 -27.81 -14.14
CA GLN A 72 -11.21 -28.01 -13.36
C GLN A 72 -10.12 -27.07 -13.90
N THR A 73 -9.54 -26.26 -13.01
CA THR A 73 -8.48 -25.32 -13.38
C THR A 73 -7.21 -26.09 -13.76
N VAL A 74 -6.62 -25.71 -14.88
CA VAL A 74 -5.30 -26.18 -15.33
C VAL A 74 -4.24 -25.28 -14.71
N ASP A 75 -3.15 -25.87 -14.19
CA ASP A 75 -2.05 -25.09 -13.62
C ASP A 75 -1.27 -24.37 -14.73
N HIS A 76 -1.06 -23.06 -14.55
CA HIS A 76 -0.37 -22.19 -15.52
C HIS A 76 0.89 -21.52 -14.96
N LYS A 77 1.28 -21.86 -13.73
CA LYS A 77 2.38 -21.18 -13.02
C LYS A 77 3.75 -21.76 -13.39
N GLY A 78 3.80 -23.05 -13.73
CA GLY A 78 5.05 -23.80 -13.85
C GLY A 78 6.03 -23.25 -14.89
N ALA A 79 5.55 -22.78 -16.05
CA ALA A 79 6.45 -22.28 -17.10
C ALA A 79 7.17 -20.99 -16.67
N GLY A 80 6.41 -20.00 -16.19
CA GLY A 80 6.96 -18.76 -15.65
C GLY A 80 7.88 -19.01 -14.46
N PHE A 81 7.50 -19.95 -13.58
CA PHE A 81 8.32 -20.37 -12.44
C PHE A 81 9.70 -20.89 -12.87
N LEU A 82 9.77 -21.77 -13.88
CA LEU A 82 11.05 -22.26 -14.39
C LEU A 82 11.92 -21.14 -14.96
N ARG A 83 11.33 -20.26 -15.78
CA ARG A 83 12.08 -19.11 -16.34
C ARG A 83 12.59 -18.17 -15.24
N ALA A 84 11.81 -17.97 -14.17
CA ALA A 84 12.28 -17.21 -13.01
C ALA A 84 13.49 -17.85 -12.32
N LEU A 85 13.51 -19.18 -12.13
CA LEU A 85 14.68 -19.87 -11.56
C LEU A 85 15.97 -19.68 -12.38
N GLU A 86 15.86 -19.50 -13.70
CA GLU A 86 17.00 -19.25 -14.59
C GLU A 86 17.51 -17.80 -14.55
N LEU A 87 16.61 -16.85 -14.26
CA LEU A 87 16.90 -15.41 -14.30
C LEU A 87 17.22 -14.85 -12.92
N LEU A 88 16.28 -15.02 -11.97
CA LEU A 88 16.36 -14.59 -10.59
C LEU A 88 15.39 -15.44 -9.75
N PRO A 89 15.87 -16.47 -9.02
CA PRO A 89 15.04 -17.45 -8.32
C PRO A 89 13.98 -16.87 -7.38
N GLU A 90 14.25 -15.70 -6.81
CA GLU A 90 13.36 -14.92 -5.96
C GLU A 90 12.01 -14.63 -6.65
N LEU A 91 12.01 -14.37 -7.96
CA LEU A 91 10.77 -14.12 -8.71
C LEU A 91 9.85 -15.35 -8.76
N ALA A 92 10.40 -16.55 -8.56
CA ALA A 92 9.62 -17.79 -8.58
C ALA A 92 8.60 -17.84 -7.42
N PHE A 93 8.89 -17.20 -6.28
CA PHE A 93 7.94 -17.06 -5.17
C PHE A 93 6.69 -16.28 -5.59
N LEU A 94 6.88 -15.21 -6.38
CA LEU A 94 5.80 -14.34 -6.83
C LEU A 94 4.94 -15.06 -7.86
N ILE A 95 5.57 -15.70 -8.83
CA ILE A 95 4.89 -16.45 -9.89
C ILE A 95 4.14 -17.65 -9.31
N GLN A 96 4.70 -18.37 -8.34
CA GLN A 96 3.96 -19.45 -7.70
C GLN A 96 2.79 -18.92 -6.86
N GLY A 97 2.99 -17.77 -6.21
CA GLY A 97 2.04 -17.20 -5.27
C GLY A 97 0.91 -16.36 -5.86
N HIS A 98 0.98 -15.90 -7.11
CA HIS A 98 0.12 -14.80 -7.62
C HIS A 98 -1.40 -15.01 -7.49
N HIS A 99 -1.88 -16.26 -7.39
CA HIS A 99 -3.29 -16.56 -7.04
C HIS A 99 -3.51 -17.13 -5.63
N GLY A 100 -2.47 -17.66 -4.98
CA GLY A 100 -2.57 -18.40 -3.70
C GLY A 100 -2.07 -17.65 -2.47
N GLY A 101 -1.33 -16.56 -2.68
CA GLY A 101 -0.53 -15.91 -1.65
C GLY A 101 0.92 -16.38 -1.66
N LEU A 102 1.77 -15.69 -0.90
CA LEU A 102 3.18 -16.03 -0.77
C LEU A 102 3.36 -17.40 -0.08
N ILE A 103 4.30 -18.17 -0.63
CA ILE A 103 4.73 -19.47 -0.15
C ILE A 103 6.03 -19.35 0.65
N ASP A 104 6.32 -20.32 1.49
CA ASP A 104 7.61 -20.42 2.17
C ASP A 104 8.66 -21.16 1.31
N ALA A 105 9.90 -21.19 1.82
CA ALA A 105 11.03 -21.79 1.11
C ALA A 105 10.90 -23.31 0.92
N GLU A 106 10.29 -24.02 1.88
CA GLU A 106 10.08 -25.46 1.80
C GLU A 106 9.07 -25.78 0.69
N GLU A 107 7.95 -25.05 0.65
CA GLU A 107 6.98 -25.18 -0.44
C GLU A 107 7.61 -24.84 -1.80
N MET A 108 8.46 -23.81 -1.88
CA MET A 108 9.18 -23.44 -3.12
C MET A 108 10.05 -24.60 -3.63
N GLU A 109 10.84 -25.22 -2.75
CA GLU A 109 11.72 -26.36 -3.09
C GLU A 109 10.92 -27.58 -3.57
N LEU A 110 9.81 -27.89 -2.90
CA LEU A 110 8.90 -28.98 -3.28
C LEU A 110 8.30 -28.73 -4.66
N LYS A 111 7.90 -27.48 -4.96
CA LYS A 111 7.38 -27.10 -6.29
C LYS A 111 8.44 -27.24 -7.37
N GLY A 112 9.66 -26.74 -7.13
CA GLY A 112 10.78 -26.90 -8.06
C GLY A 112 11.05 -28.37 -8.40
N THR A 113 11.09 -29.23 -7.38
CA THR A 113 11.30 -30.67 -7.55
C THR A 113 10.16 -31.33 -8.35
N ALA A 114 8.91 -30.99 -8.06
CA ALA A 114 7.75 -31.53 -8.77
C ALA A 114 7.72 -31.11 -10.26
N LEU A 115 8.18 -29.89 -10.58
CA LEU A 115 8.21 -29.37 -11.94
C LEU A 115 9.33 -29.98 -12.78
N ALA A 116 10.42 -30.47 -12.18
CA ALA A 116 11.52 -31.12 -12.90
C ALA A 116 11.04 -32.29 -13.78
N GLY A 117 10.06 -33.06 -13.30
CA GLY A 117 9.45 -34.17 -14.04
C GLY A 117 8.54 -33.75 -15.21
N ARG A 118 8.18 -32.46 -15.31
CA ARG A 118 7.35 -31.87 -16.38
C ARG A 118 8.14 -30.93 -17.30
N SER A 119 9.46 -30.91 -17.15
CA SER A 119 10.38 -29.98 -17.85
C SER A 119 10.11 -29.85 -19.36
N GLY A 120 9.87 -30.95 -20.07
CA GLY A 120 9.56 -30.90 -21.51
C GLY A 120 8.29 -30.12 -21.87
N ALA A 121 7.18 -30.38 -21.17
CA ALA A 121 5.91 -29.69 -21.42
C ALA A 121 5.96 -28.21 -20.99
N LEU A 122 6.70 -27.92 -19.92
CA LEU A 122 6.91 -26.54 -19.45
C LEU A 122 7.80 -25.76 -20.42
N GLN A 123 8.84 -26.40 -20.98
CA GLN A 123 9.69 -25.82 -22.00
C GLN A 123 8.89 -25.52 -23.27
N GLU A 124 8.02 -26.43 -23.72
CA GLU A 124 7.15 -26.18 -24.88
C GLU A 124 6.23 -24.97 -24.65
N ALA A 125 5.66 -24.83 -23.44
CA ALA A 125 4.88 -23.65 -23.08
C ALA A 125 5.73 -22.37 -23.12
N LEU A 126 6.97 -22.42 -22.61
CA LEU A 126 7.91 -21.29 -22.68
C LEU A 126 8.29 -20.95 -24.12
N ASP A 127 8.60 -21.93 -24.96
CA ASP A 127 8.96 -21.70 -26.38
C ASP A 127 7.81 -21.00 -27.12
N ARG A 128 6.57 -21.40 -26.84
CA ARG A 128 5.37 -20.76 -27.39
C ARG A 128 5.13 -19.36 -26.85
N PHE A 129 5.46 -19.12 -25.58
CA PHE A 129 5.41 -17.80 -24.98
C PHE A 129 6.48 -16.87 -25.56
N ASP A 130 7.74 -17.34 -25.65
CA ASP A 130 8.86 -16.59 -26.22
C ASP A 130 8.62 -16.26 -27.70
N ALA A 131 7.95 -17.15 -28.45
CA ALA A 131 7.53 -16.91 -29.84
C ALA A 131 6.56 -15.73 -30.01
N LEU A 132 5.95 -15.22 -28.93
CA LEU A 132 5.17 -13.98 -28.95
C LEU A 132 6.06 -12.73 -29.07
N GLY A 133 7.37 -12.84 -28.78
CA GLY A 133 8.34 -11.75 -28.92
C GLY A 133 8.10 -10.58 -27.95
N LEU A 134 7.58 -10.85 -26.75
CA LEU A 134 7.19 -9.81 -25.80
C LEU A 134 8.37 -9.21 -25.03
N ILE A 135 9.47 -9.96 -24.88
CA ILE A 135 10.64 -9.53 -24.12
C ILE A 135 11.62 -8.84 -25.07
N PRO A 136 11.90 -7.52 -24.89
CA PRO A 136 12.90 -6.83 -25.69
C PRO A 136 14.28 -7.45 -25.52
N ALA A 137 15.04 -7.58 -26.62
CA ALA A 137 16.36 -8.22 -26.60
C ALA A 137 17.39 -7.47 -25.74
N ASP A 138 17.20 -6.17 -25.53
CA ASP A 138 18.03 -5.28 -24.72
C ASP A 138 17.50 -5.06 -23.29
N ARG A 139 16.40 -5.72 -22.89
CA ARG A 139 15.88 -5.67 -21.52
C ARG A 139 16.92 -6.23 -20.56
N ALA A 140 17.38 -5.42 -19.60
CA ALA A 140 18.29 -5.86 -18.55
C ALA A 140 17.64 -6.97 -17.70
N LYS A 141 18.45 -7.95 -17.28
CA LYS A 141 18.00 -9.02 -16.38
C LYS A 141 17.55 -8.45 -15.02
N PRO A 142 16.60 -9.10 -14.33
CA PRO A 142 16.17 -8.64 -13.01
C PRO A 142 17.31 -8.84 -12.00
N GLU A 143 17.42 -7.90 -11.06
CA GLU A 143 18.43 -7.93 -10.01
C GLU A 143 17.75 -7.61 -8.66
N MET A 144 18.35 -8.11 -7.59
CA MET A 144 17.98 -7.74 -6.22
C MET A 144 18.66 -6.42 -5.82
N PRO A 145 18.04 -5.60 -4.98
CA PRO A 145 18.72 -4.50 -4.33
C PRO A 145 19.88 -5.00 -3.47
N GLU A 146 21.00 -4.26 -3.42
CA GLU A 146 22.13 -4.63 -2.55
C GLU A 146 21.74 -4.78 -1.07
N SER A 147 20.76 -4.00 -0.62
CA SER A 147 20.28 -4.03 0.76
C SER A 147 19.64 -5.35 1.19
N VAL A 148 19.24 -6.21 0.25
CA VAL A 148 18.54 -7.47 0.57
C VAL A 148 19.43 -8.71 0.48
N HIS A 149 20.65 -8.61 -0.04
CA HIS A 149 21.49 -9.79 -0.33
C HIS A 149 21.83 -10.61 0.92
N ASP A 150 22.13 -9.94 2.04
CA ASP A 150 22.60 -10.59 3.28
C ASP A 150 21.60 -10.47 4.44
N ASP A 151 20.41 -9.93 4.20
CA ASP A 151 19.36 -9.79 5.21
C ASP A 151 18.09 -10.51 4.78
N ARG A 152 17.79 -11.62 5.46
CA ARG A 152 16.62 -12.45 5.19
C ARG A 152 15.30 -11.72 5.44
N HIS A 153 15.26 -10.78 6.38
CA HIS A 153 14.05 -9.99 6.64
C HIS A 153 13.84 -8.96 5.53
N ALA A 154 14.89 -8.26 5.11
CA ALA A 154 14.82 -7.33 4.00
C ALA A 154 14.45 -8.04 2.68
N LEU A 155 14.99 -9.23 2.44
CA LEU A 155 14.63 -10.08 1.30
C LEU A 155 13.15 -10.48 1.33
N GLU A 156 12.66 -10.97 2.47
CA GLU A 156 11.24 -11.33 2.63
C GLU A 156 10.33 -10.12 2.35
N PHE A 157 10.68 -8.97 2.91
CA PHE A 157 9.88 -7.77 2.76
C PHE A 157 9.91 -7.23 1.32
N TRP A 158 11.06 -7.30 0.64
CA TRP A 158 11.18 -6.97 -0.77
C TRP A 158 10.36 -7.88 -1.68
N LEU A 159 10.42 -9.20 -1.46
CA LEU A 159 9.57 -10.17 -2.15
C LEU A 159 8.09 -9.84 -1.94
N ARG A 160 7.70 -9.45 -0.72
CA ARG A 160 6.34 -9.05 -0.38
C ARG A 160 5.89 -7.78 -1.09
N MET A 161 6.77 -6.79 -1.19
CA MET A 161 6.49 -5.53 -1.88
C MET A 161 6.39 -5.72 -3.40
N LEU A 162 7.26 -6.55 -4.00
CA LEU A 162 7.13 -6.94 -5.41
C LEU A 162 5.91 -7.80 -5.68
N PHE A 163 5.60 -8.74 -4.78
CA PHE A 163 4.39 -9.55 -4.87
C PHE A 163 3.14 -8.67 -4.88
N SER A 164 3.09 -7.68 -4.00
CA SER A 164 2.03 -6.67 -3.98
C SER A 164 1.87 -5.95 -5.32
N ALA A 165 2.99 -5.49 -5.90
CA ALA A 165 2.98 -4.82 -7.21
C ALA A 165 2.45 -5.73 -8.32
N LEU A 166 2.91 -6.99 -8.37
CA LEU A 166 2.47 -7.98 -9.34
C LEU A 166 0.98 -8.28 -9.24
N VAL A 167 0.51 -8.64 -8.03
CA VAL A 167 -0.89 -9.08 -7.88
C VAL A 167 -1.88 -7.94 -8.08
N ASP A 168 -1.51 -6.70 -7.73
CA ASP A 168 -2.38 -5.57 -8.01
C ASP A 168 -2.42 -5.26 -9.51
N ALA A 169 -1.29 -5.35 -10.21
CA ALA A 169 -1.23 -5.21 -11.67
C ALA A 169 -2.08 -6.26 -12.40
N ASP A 170 -1.95 -7.54 -12.06
CA ASP A 170 -2.76 -8.64 -12.62
C ASP A 170 -4.26 -8.41 -12.38
N HIS A 171 -4.64 -8.11 -11.14
CA HIS A 171 -6.03 -7.82 -10.79
C HIS A 171 -6.59 -6.61 -11.53
N PHE A 172 -5.80 -5.55 -11.69
CA PHE A 172 -6.26 -4.32 -12.31
C PHE A 172 -6.43 -4.48 -13.83
N ASP A 173 -5.49 -5.15 -14.50
CA ASP A 173 -5.61 -5.42 -15.94
C ASP A 173 -6.76 -6.39 -16.25
N THR A 174 -6.91 -7.44 -15.42
CA THR A 174 -8.10 -8.30 -15.39
C THR A 174 -9.36 -7.45 -15.27
N GLU A 175 -9.50 -6.62 -14.24
CA GLU A 175 -10.69 -5.78 -14.05
C GLU A 175 -10.98 -4.85 -15.24
N ARG A 176 -9.94 -4.25 -15.84
CA ARG A 176 -10.08 -3.40 -17.04
C ARG A 176 -10.66 -4.16 -18.22
N HIS A 177 -10.33 -5.44 -18.39
CA HIS A 177 -10.83 -6.26 -19.49
C HIS A 177 -12.33 -6.54 -19.40
N TRP A 178 -12.83 -6.87 -18.19
CA TRP A 178 -14.25 -7.18 -17.98
C TRP A 178 -15.11 -5.94 -17.65
N HIS A 179 -14.55 -4.98 -16.93
CA HIS A 179 -15.27 -3.83 -16.38
C HIS A 179 -14.49 -2.52 -16.56
N PRO A 180 -14.21 -2.07 -17.80
CA PRO A 180 -13.36 -0.90 -18.07
C PRO A 180 -13.87 0.37 -17.38
N LYS A 181 -15.20 0.62 -17.41
CA LYS A 181 -15.82 1.78 -16.76
C LYS A 181 -15.71 1.78 -15.22
N VAL A 182 -15.52 0.61 -14.61
CA VAL A 182 -15.34 0.48 -13.16
C VAL A 182 -13.88 0.72 -12.81
N ALA A 183 -12.95 0.17 -13.59
CA ALA A 183 -11.52 0.37 -13.40
C ALA A 183 -11.10 1.86 -13.49
N GLU A 184 -11.75 2.64 -14.35
CA GLU A 184 -11.53 4.10 -14.48
C GLU A 184 -11.94 4.91 -13.24
N GLN A 185 -12.66 4.30 -12.29
CA GLN A 185 -13.12 4.98 -11.07
C GLN A 185 -12.15 4.83 -9.89
N ARG A 186 -10.95 4.28 -10.08
CA ARG A 186 -9.96 4.12 -9.01
C ARG A 186 -9.09 5.36 -8.81
N GLY A 187 -8.66 5.57 -7.56
CA GLY A 187 -7.65 6.58 -7.22
C GLY A 187 -8.14 8.02 -7.27
N SER A 188 -7.20 8.94 -7.13
CA SER A 188 -7.45 10.38 -7.17
C SER A 188 -6.51 11.02 -8.19
N ALA A 189 -6.97 12.09 -8.84
CA ALA A 189 -6.07 12.95 -9.62
C ALA A 189 -5.35 13.98 -8.74
N VAL A 190 -5.72 14.07 -7.45
CA VAL A 190 -5.20 15.08 -6.52
C VAL A 190 -3.88 14.58 -5.93
N GLU A 191 -2.83 15.35 -6.13
CA GLU A 191 -1.49 15.07 -5.62
C GLU A 191 -1.22 15.78 -4.28
N ILE A 192 -0.15 15.36 -3.59
CA ILE A 192 0.22 15.91 -2.26
C ILE A 192 0.33 17.44 -2.22
N PRO A 193 0.94 18.14 -3.20
CA PRO A 193 1.02 19.61 -3.18
C PRO A 193 -0.37 20.27 -3.16
N GLU A 194 -1.32 19.76 -3.94
CA GLU A 194 -2.69 20.26 -3.98
C GLU A 194 -3.42 20.02 -2.64
N LEU A 195 -3.15 18.89 -1.98
CA LEU A 195 -3.67 18.64 -0.63
C LEU A 195 -3.07 19.58 0.41
N TRP A 196 -1.78 19.89 0.30
CA TRP A 196 -1.14 20.86 1.18
C TRP A 196 -1.77 22.25 1.01
N GLU A 197 -1.94 22.73 -0.23
CA GLU A 197 -2.56 24.03 -0.51
C GLU A 197 -3.99 24.13 0.06
N GLN A 198 -4.82 23.11 -0.15
CA GLN A 198 -6.17 23.06 0.40
C GLN A 198 -6.17 23.05 1.94
N PHE A 199 -5.28 22.25 2.54
CA PHE A 199 -5.15 22.18 3.99
C PHE A 199 -4.67 23.51 4.60
N GLU A 200 -3.67 24.15 3.99
CA GLU A 200 -3.11 25.43 4.44
C GLU A 200 -4.15 26.56 4.36
N ALA A 201 -4.94 26.59 3.29
CA ALA A 201 -6.04 27.53 3.13
C ALA A 201 -7.12 27.34 4.22
N ASP A 202 -7.56 26.09 4.47
CA ASP A 202 -8.53 25.81 5.54
C ASP A 202 -7.96 26.12 6.93
N GLN A 203 -6.68 25.82 7.18
CA GLN A 203 -6.01 26.13 8.43
C GLN A 203 -5.93 27.64 8.68
N THR A 204 -5.62 28.42 7.65
CA THR A 204 -5.58 29.88 7.73
C THR A 204 -6.98 30.43 8.03
N ALA A 205 -8.01 29.98 7.30
CA ALA A 205 -9.39 30.37 7.54
C ALA A 205 -9.88 29.98 8.95
N PHE A 206 -9.49 28.81 9.45
CA PHE A 206 -9.80 28.37 10.81
C PHE A 206 -9.21 29.33 11.85
N ILE A 207 -7.95 29.75 11.70
CA ILE A 207 -7.28 30.70 12.59
C ILE A 207 -7.94 32.08 12.51
N ASP A 208 -8.32 32.54 11.32
CA ASP A 208 -8.92 33.86 11.12
C ASP A 208 -10.33 33.99 11.71
N ARG A 209 -11.08 32.89 11.78
CA ARG A 209 -12.38 32.83 12.47
C ARG A 209 -12.27 32.98 13.99
N LEU A 210 -11.09 32.79 14.59
CA LEU A 210 -10.90 32.96 16.03
C LEU A 210 -10.84 34.45 16.40
N SER A 211 -11.70 34.86 17.34
CA SER A 211 -11.63 36.19 17.93
C SER A 211 -10.30 36.43 18.65
N PRO A 212 -9.86 37.69 18.85
CA PRO A 212 -8.64 38.00 19.61
C PRO A 212 -8.63 37.36 21.00
N ARG A 213 -9.79 37.28 21.67
CA ARG A 213 -9.95 36.62 22.96
C ARG A 213 -9.69 35.11 22.86
N GLN A 214 -10.20 34.45 21.81
CA GLN A 214 -9.95 33.02 21.58
C GLN A 214 -8.49 32.76 21.23
N LYS A 215 -7.85 33.59 20.39
CA LYS A 215 -6.42 33.49 20.08
C LYS A 215 -5.55 33.61 21.34
N ALA A 216 -5.93 34.47 22.27
CA ALA A 216 -5.24 34.66 23.55
C ALA A 216 -5.50 33.56 24.60
N MET A 217 -6.40 32.61 24.34
CA MET A 217 -6.62 31.50 25.29
C MET A 217 -5.37 30.60 25.33
N PRO A 218 -4.89 30.17 26.51
CA PRO A 218 -3.69 29.34 26.63
C PRO A 218 -3.72 28.08 25.74
N VAL A 219 -4.89 27.45 25.62
CA VAL A 219 -5.06 26.27 24.75
C VAL A 219 -4.81 26.56 23.27
N ASN A 220 -5.20 27.73 22.77
CA ASN A 220 -5.00 28.08 21.36
C ASN A 220 -3.58 28.58 21.10
N GLN A 221 -2.92 29.18 22.10
CA GLN A 221 -1.48 29.46 22.03
C GLN A 221 -0.66 28.17 21.93
N VAL A 222 -0.94 27.18 22.80
CA VAL A 222 -0.27 25.87 22.74
C VAL A 222 -0.51 25.20 21.39
N ARG A 223 -1.75 25.22 20.87
CA ARG A 223 -2.06 24.68 19.53
C ARG A 223 -1.26 25.36 18.42
N ALA A 224 -1.11 26.67 18.47
CA ALA A 224 -0.33 27.43 17.50
C ALA A 224 1.17 27.11 17.59
N GLU A 225 1.72 27.01 18.81
CA GLU A 225 3.11 26.62 19.04
C GLU A 225 3.39 25.20 18.51
N VAL A 226 2.51 24.24 18.82
CA VAL A 226 2.62 22.86 18.33
C VAL A 226 2.52 22.80 16.80
N TYR A 227 1.59 23.56 16.20
CA TYR A 227 1.45 23.63 14.76
C TYR A 227 2.72 24.19 14.08
N ALA A 228 3.28 25.30 14.59
CA ALA A 228 4.51 25.88 14.06
C ALA A 228 5.72 24.92 14.19
N ALA A 229 5.82 24.21 15.31
CA ALA A 229 6.84 23.19 15.51
C ALA A 229 6.70 22.02 14.51
N CYS A 230 5.47 21.58 14.24
CA CYS A 230 5.19 20.60 13.18
C CYS A 230 5.68 21.08 11.80
N LEU A 231 5.37 22.31 11.39
CA LEU A 231 5.80 22.80 10.08
C LEU A 231 7.33 22.92 9.97
N THR A 232 7.99 23.36 11.05
CA THR A 232 9.47 23.43 11.09
C THR A 232 10.08 22.04 10.98
N ALA A 233 9.55 21.05 11.70
CA ALA A 233 10.06 19.68 11.65
C ALA A 233 9.78 19.00 10.30
N ALA A 234 8.75 19.41 9.57
CA ALA A 234 8.39 18.86 8.28
C ALA A 234 9.47 19.08 7.20
N GLU A 235 10.34 20.07 7.37
CA GLU A 235 11.46 20.36 6.46
C GLU A 235 12.64 19.37 6.61
N GLN A 236 12.62 18.53 7.64
CA GLN A 236 13.67 17.53 7.85
C GLN A 236 13.56 16.39 6.81
N PRO A 237 14.65 15.63 6.56
CA PRO A 237 14.62 14.44 5.73
C PRO A 237 13.67 13.35 6.26
N THR A 238 13.33 12.39 5.42
CA THR A 238 12.52 11.22 5.79
C THR A 238 13.13 10.44 6.95
N GLY A 239 12.30 9.90 7.84
CA GLY A 239 12.77 9.15 8.99
C GLY A 239 11.69 8.90 10.05
N PHE A 240 12.12 8.65 11.28
CA PHE A 240 11.23 8.55 12.43
C PHE A 240 11.08 9.91 13.11
N PHE A 241 9.84 10.26 13.43
CA PHE A 241 9.48 11.46 14.18
C PHE A 241 8.57 11.14 15.37
N ARG A 242 8.67 11.94 16.44
CA ARG A 242 7.80 11.82 17.62
C ARG A 242 7.04 13.13 17.84
N LEU A 243 5.71 13.03 17.84
CA LEU A 243 4.79 14.11 18.18
C LEU A 243 4.17 13.83 19.55
N THR A 244 4.78 14.37 20.60
CA THR A 244 4.26 14.26 21.97
C THR A 244 3.48 15.52 22.32
N VAL A 245 2.15 15.42 22.38
CA VAL A 245 1.27 16.58 22.59
C VAL A 245 0.13 16.19 23.55
N PRO A 246 -0.12 16.94 24.63
CA PRO A 246 -1.24 16.68 25.54
C PRO A 246 -2.60 16.69 24.83
N THR A 247 -3.56 15.95 25.39
CA THR A 247 -4.94 15.92 24.89
C THR A 247 -5.51 17.33 24.76
N GLY A 248 -6.05 17.64 23.58
CA GLY A 248 -6.58 18.96 23.25
C GLY A 248 -5.55 19.96 22.72
N GLY A 249 -4.26 19.61 22.67
CA GLY A 249 -3.17 20.44 22.13
C GLY A 249 -3.09 20.51 20.60
N GLY A 250 -4.10 20.02 19.87
CA GLY A 250 -4.19 20.16 18.41
C GLY A 250 -3.56 19.04 17.59
N LYS A 251 -3.25 17.89 18.22
CA LYS A 251 -2.56 16.73 17.61
C LYS A 251 -3.04 16.37 16.20
N THR A 252 -4.36 16.28 15.97
CA THR A 252 -4.90 15.86 14.66
C THR A 252 -4.54 16.82 13.54
N ARG A 253 -4.86 18.12 13.66
CA ARG A 253 -4.56 19.11 12.60
C ARG A 253 -3.05 19.37 12.50
N SER A 254 -2.32 19.44 13.61
CA SER A 254 -0.87 19.65 13.57
C SER A 254 -0.12 18.43 13.01
N GLY A 255 -0.55 17.21 13.32
CA GLY A 255 0.01 15.99 12.76
C GLY A 255 -0.29 15.83 11.27
N LEU A 256 -1.52 16.15 10.84
CA LEU A 256 -1.85 16.19 9.41
C LEU A 256 -1.07 17.28 8.67
N GLY A 257 -0.93 18.46 9.26
CA GLY A 257 -0.12 19.55 8.70
C GLY A 257 1.36 19.18 8.56
N PHE A 258 1.94 18.53 9.57
CA PHE A 258 3.28 17.93 9.45
C PHE A 258 3.31 16.95 8.27
N ALA A 259 2.38 15.99 8.23
CA ALA A 259 2.43 14.91 7.25
C ALA A 259 2.30 15.41 5.80
N LEU A 260 1.37 16.31 5.53
CA LEU A 260 1.18 16.89 4.20
C LEU A 260 2.38 17.76 3.79
N LYS A 261 2.85 18.65 4.70
CA LYS A 261 4.00 19.50 4.40
C LYS A 261 5.27 18.68 4.19
N HIS A 262 5.51 17.69 5.04
CA HIS A 262 6.69 16.83 4.94
C HIS A 262 6.65 15.99 3.67
N ALA A 263 5.47 15.48 3.31
CA ALA A 263 5.29 14.73 2.08
C ALA A 263 5.54 15.61 0.84
N GLU A 264 5.07 16.86 0.84
CA GLU A 264 5.35 17.83 -0.24
C GLU A 264 6.86 18.07 -0.36
N GLN A 265 7.54 18.39 0.74
CA GLN A 265 8.97 18.73 0.75
C GLN A 265 9.86 17.54 0.34
N ASN A 266 9.51 16.33 0.76
CA ASN A 266 10.28 15.12 0.49
C ASN A 266 9.78 14.32 -0.74
N GLN A 267 8.84 14.90 -1.50
CA GLN A 267 8.24 14.29 -2.70
C GLN A 267 7.65 12.88 -2.41
N GLN A 268 7.04 12.73 -1.24
CA GLN A 268 6.31 11.53 -0.90
C GLN A 268 4.93 11.58 -1.54
N ARG A 269 4.38 10.39 -1.79
CA ARG A 269 3.22 10.17 -2.65
C ARG A 269 1.89 10.24 -1.90
N ARG A 270 1.92 10.08 -0.58
CA ARG A 270 0.70 9.88 0.22
C ARG A 270 0.90 10.08 1.71
N VAL A 271 -0.21 10.23 2.41
CA VAL A 271 -0.30 10.22 3.88
C VAL A 271 -1.24 9.11 4.33
N ILE A 272 -0.81 8.33 5.33
CA ILE A 272 -1.58 7.26 5.96
C ILE A 272 -1.73 7.59 7.44
N LEU A 273 -2.96 7.88 7.87
CA LEU A 273 -3.32 8.10 9.26
C LEU A 273 -3.85 6.79 9.86
N ALA A 274 -3.06 6.15 10.72
CA ALA A 274 -3.44 4.92 11.40
C ALA A 274 -3.81 5.21 12.86
N VAL A 275 -5.07 4.98 13.19
CA VAL A 275 -5.63 5.22 14.53
C VAL A 275 -5.96 3.90 15.24
N PRO A 276 -5.99 3.86 16.58
CA PRO A 276 -6.13 2.59 17.32
C PRO A 276 -7.58 2.13 17.50
N TYR A 277 -8.53 3.06 17.62
CA TYR A 277 -9.94 2.77 17.93
C TYR A 277 -10.87 3.36 16.88
N LEU A 278 -11.91 2.60 16.50
CA LEU A 278 -12.89 2.99 15.49
C LEU A 278 -13.58 4.34 15.79
N THR A 279 -13.90 4.61 17.05
CA THR A 279 -14.54 5.87 17.46
C THR A 279 -13.64 7.11 17.26
N ILE A 280 -12.32 6.93 17.38
CA ILE A 280 -11.32 7.97 17.10
C ILE A 280 -11.14 8.11 15.58
N THR A 281 -11.26 7.01 14.84
CA THR A 281 -11.29 7.04 13.36
C THR A 281 -12.39 7.94 12.86
N ASP A 282 -13.63 7.77 13.32
CA ASP A 282 -14.77 8.59 12.87
C ASP A 282 -14.57 10.08 13.16
N GLN A 283 -13.99 10.43 14.32
CA GLN A 283 -13.70 11.82 14.66
C GLN A 283 -12.61 12.42 13.76
N THR A 284 -11.52 11.68 13.56
CA THR A 284 -10.42 12.09 12.69
C THR A 284 -10.93 12.27 11.26
N ALA A 285 -11.70 11.31 10.78
CA ALA A 285 -12.20 11.31 9.42
C ALA A 285 -13.21 12.44 9.15
N ARG A 286 -14.08 12.77 10.13
CA ARG A 286 -14.92 13.98 10.05
C ARG A 286 -14.11 15.26 9.91
N ILE A 287 -13.02 15.41 10.68
CA ILE A 287 -12.15 16.58 10.59
C ILE A 287 -11.51 16.62 9.19
N VAL A 288 -10.97 15.51 8.73
CA VAL A 288 -10.30 15.44 7.42
C VAL A 288 -11.27 15.71 6.28
N ARG A 289 -12.47 15.11 6.26
CA ARG A 289 -13.51 15.39 5.26
C ARG A 289 -14.01 16.83 5.29
N SER A 290 -14.02 17.48 6.45
CA SER A 290 -14.38 18.91 6.51
C SER A 290 -13.35 19.81 5.84
N ILE A 291 -12.10 19.34 5.73
CA ILE A 291 -11.00 20.04 5.03
C ILE A 291 -11.02 19.66 3.55
N PHE A 292 -11.22 18.38 3.23
CA PHE A 292 -11.24 17.83 1.88
C PHE A 292 -12.64 17.28 1.55
N PRO A 293 -13.54 18.10 0.99
CA PRO A 293 -14.92 17.70 0.75
C PRO A 293 -15.10 16.71 -0.41
N ASP A 294 -14.09 16.55 -1.28
CA ASP A 294 -14.13 15.56 -2.35
C ASP A 294 -13.92 14.14 -1.78
N GLU A 295 -14.94 13.29 -1.94
CA GLU A 295 -14.93 11.91 -1.47
C GLU A 295 -13.83 11.05 -2.11
N ARG A 296 -13.29 11.46 -3.27
CA ARG A 296 -12.22 10.73 -3.99
C ARG A 296 -10.82 11.13 -3.55
N ILE A 297 -10.68 11.89 -2.48
CA ILE A 297 -9.38 12.24 -1.89
C ILE A 297 -9.07 11.37 -0.67
N VAL A 298 -10.08 11.12 0.17
CA VAL A 298 -9.91 10.55 1.50
C VAL A 298 -10.50 9.14 1.54
N LEU A 299 -9.62 8.13 1.57
CA LEU A 299 -10.05 6.76 1.79
C LEU A 299 -10.19 6.48 3.29
N GLU A 300 -11.39 6.13 3.75
CA GLU A 300 -11.60 5.51 5.06
C GLU A 300 -11.66 3.99 4.90
N HIS A 301 -10.69 3.29 5.51
CA HIS A 301 -10.59 1.84 5.39
C HIS A 301 -10.41 1.17 6.75
N HIS A 302 -11.51 0.63 7.28
CA HIS A 302 -11.55 -0.15 8.51
C HIS A 302 -12.77 -1.08 8.51
N SER A 303 -12.81 -2.06 9.41
CA SER A 303 -13.88 -3.08 9.48
C SER A 303 -15.30 -2.50 9.54
N ALA A 304 -15.50 -1.33 10.14
CA ALA A 304 -16.78 -0.63 10.21
C ALA A 304 -17.07 0.35 9.06
N ALA A 305 -16.09 0.69 8.21
CA ALA A 305 -16.27 1.58 7.06
C ALA A 305 -16.85 0.84 5.84
N GLY A 306 -16.79 -0.50 5.83
CA GLY A 306 -17.38 -1.37 4.82
C GLY A 306 -18.87 -1.65 5.04
N GLY A 307 -19.64 -0.64 5.46
CA GLY A 307 -21.08 -0.75 5.71
C GLY A 307 -21.88 -0.84 4.43
N GLY A 308 -21.86 -2.02 3.81
CA GLY A 308 -22.71 -2.43 2.69
C GLY A 308 -22.44 -3.90 2.44
N SER A 309 -23.31 -4.79 2.92
CA SER A 309 -23.31 -6.21 2.59
C SER A 309 -23.24 -6.40 1.08
N ASP A 310 -22.45 -7.36 0.61
CA ASP A 310 -22.26 -7.74 -0.81
C ASP A 310 -23.57 -8.17 -1.54
N ASP A 311 -24.75 -7.95 -0.97
CA ASP A 311 -26.04 -8.55 -1.37
C ASP A 311 -27.13 -7.55 -1.80
N GLU A 312 -26.88 -6.23 -1.88
CA GLU A 312 -27.89 -5.30 -2.41
C GLU A 312 -27.54 -4.83 -3.83
N GLU A 313 -28.20 -5.44 -4.83
CA GLU A 313 -28.31 -5.00 -6.23
C GLU A 313 -29.09 -3.66 -6.34
N GLY A 314 -28.67 -2.65 -5.58
CA GLY A 314 -29.07 -1.26 -5.73
C GLY A 314 -27.98 -0.48 -6.46
N THR A 315 -28.33 0.60 -7.14
CA THR A 315 -27.38 1.56 -7.72
C THR A 315 -26.44 2.09 -6.64
N GLN A 316 -25.26 1.48 -6.48
CA GLN A 316 -24.22 1.95 -5.58
C GLN A 316 -23.83 3.38 -6.01
N GLU A 317 -23.87 4.33 -5.07
CA GLU A 317 -23.42 5.69 -5.33
C GLU A 317 -21.93 5.65 -5.75
N ALA A 318 -21.53 6.52 -6.70
CA ALA A 318 -20.18 6.49 -7.27
C ALA A 318 -19.05 6.58 -6.22
N GLY A 319 -19.32 7.22 -5.07
CA GLY A 319 -18.39 7.28 -3.94
C GLY A 319 -18.23 5.95 -3.19
N GLU A 320 -19.25 5.10 -3.14
CA GLU A 320 -19.16 3.76 -2.53
C GLU A 320 -18.35 2.80 -3.40
N VAL A 321 -18.61 2.83 -4.71
CA VAL A 321 -17.81 2.07 -5.69
C VAL A 321 -16.34 2.48 -5.59
N TRP A 322 -16.05 3.78 -5.62
CA TRP A 322 -14.69 4.30 -5.46
C TRP A 322 -14.03 3.81 -4.17
N ARG A 323 -14.71 3.91 -3.02
CA ARG A 323 -14.19 3.44 -1.71
C ARG A 323 -13.87 1.95 -1.72
N ARG A 324 -14.78 1.11 -2.21
CA ARG A 324 -14.60 -0.34 -2.28
C ARG A 324 -13.39 -0.71 -3.13
N LEU A 325 -13.26 -0.10 -4.31
CA LEU A 325 -12.15 -0.37 -5.22
C LEU A 325 -10.83 0.10 -4.59
N THR A 326 -10.79 1.36 -4.14
CA THR A 326 -9.60 2.00 -3.57
C THR A 326 -9.16 1.37 -2.23
N ALA A 327 -10.08 0.73 -1.50
CA ALA A 327 -9.75 -0.06 -0.32
C ALA A 327 -8.91 -1.31 -0.64
N GLN A 328 -9.04 -1.87 -1.85
CA GLN A 328 -8.29 -3.06 -2.26
C GLN A 328 -6.80 -2.77 -2.44
N ASP A 329 -6.49 -1.57 -2.91
CA ASP A 329 -5.19 -1.24 -3.49
C ASP A 329 -4.55 0.02 -2.88
N TRP A 330 -5.28 0.76 -2.06
CA TRP A 330 -4.88 2.03 -1.46
C TRP A 330 -4.45 3.07 -2.49
N ALA A 331 -5.19 3.26 -3.58
CA ALA A 331 -4.86 4.29 -4.59
C ALA A 331 -5.01 5.75 -4.11
N ALA A 332 -5.65 6.01 -2.95
CA ALA A 332 -5.88 7.37 -2.47
C ALA A 332 -4.60 8.05 -1.93
N PRO A 333 -4.47 9.38 -2.11
CA PRO A 333 -3.35 10.17 -1.58
C PRO A 333 -3.44 10.37 -0.06
N LEU A 334 -4.65 10.34 0.51
CA LEU A 334 -4.87 10.41 1.96
C LEU A 334 -5.71 9.22 2.42
N ILE A 335 -5.14 8.41 3.31
CA ILE A 335 -5.76 7.18 3.81
C ILE A 335 -5.95 7.29 5.31
N ILE A 336 -7.15 7.01 5.79
CA ILE A 336 -7.48 6.88 7.21
C ILE A 336 -7.82 5.42 7.46
N THR A 337 -7.04 4.77 8.30
CA THR A 337 -7.13 3.34 8.59
C THR A 337 -6.96 3.06 10.07
N THR A 338 -7.21 1.84 10.51
CA THR A 338 -6.79 1.41 11.84
C THR A 338 -5.36 0.88 11.84
N MET A 339 -4.70 0.91 13.00
CA MET A 339 -3.42 0.22 13.20
C MET A 339 -3.52 -1.28 12.89
N VAL A 340 -4.63 -1.91 13.31
CA VAL A 340 -4.89 -3.33 13.02
C VAL A 340 -4.89 -3.56 11.51
N GLN A 341 -5.68 -2.79 10.76
CA GLN A 341 -5.74 -2.92 9.30
C GLN A 341 -4.37 -2.66 8.64
N LEU A 342 -3.61 -1.68 9.11
CA LEU A 342 -2.27 -1.39 8.58
C LEU A 342 -1.31 -2.58 8.80
N PHE A 343 -1.21 -3.08 10.03
CA PHE A 343 -0.25 -4.13 10.37
C PHE A 343 -0.68 -5.52 9.91
N GLU A 344 -1.98 -5.83 9.90
CA GLU A 344 -2.49 -7.04 9.24
C GLU A 344 -2.22 -7.03 7.74
N SER A 345 -2.22 -5.84 7.12
CA SER A 345 -1.81 -5.72 5.72
C SER A 345 -0.33 -6.05 5.56
N LEU A 346 0.54 -5.36 6.32
CA LEU A 346 1.99 -5.51 6.23
C LEU A 346 2.50 -6.91 6.58
N LEU A 347 1.82 -7.62 7.48
CA LEU A 347 2.21 -8.95 7.95
C LEU A 347 1.36 -10.08 7.33
N GLY A 348 0.42 -9.76 6.45
CA GLY A 348 -0.46 -10.72 5.78
C GLY A 348 0.19 -11.29 4.52
N ARG A 349 -0.10 -12.56 4.18
CA ARG A 349 0.48 -13.25 2.99
C ARG A 349 -0.47 -13.49 1.82
N ARG A 350 -1.78 -13.24 2.01
CA ARG A 350 -2.83 -13.53 1.01
C ARG A 350 -2.89 -12.43 -0.04
N THR A 351 -3.13 -12.80 -1.30
CA THR A 351 -3.24 -11.88 -2.45
C THR A 351 -4.04 -10.61 -2.14
N GLY A 352 -5.31 -10.76 -1.74
CA GLY A 352 -6.20 -9.62 -1.49
C GLY A 352 -5.74 -8.66 -0.38
N VAL A 353 -4.97 -9.15 0.60
CA VAL A 353 -4.41 -8.31 1.66
C VAL A 353 -3.14 -7.61 1.17
N CYS A 354 -2.30 -8.32 0.42
CA CYS A 354 -1.04 -7.81 -0.11
C CYS A 354 -1.21 -6.75 -1.21
N ARG A 355 -2.31 -6.70 -1.95
CA ARG A 355 -2.52 -5.78 -3.09
C ARG A 355 -2.18 -4.31 -2.84
N LYS A 356 -2.29 -3.85 -1.59
CA LYS A 356 -2.05 -2.44 -1.22
C LYS A 356 -0.64 -2.11 -0.72
N LEU A 357 0.22 -3.09 -0.48
CA LEU A 357 1.51 -2.86 0.22
C LEU A 357 2.50 -2.04 -0.57
N HIS A 358 2.66 -2.28 -1.88
CA HIS A 358 3.56 -1.53 -2.74
C HIS A 358 3.27 -0.01 -2.71
N ARG A 359 2.01 0.35 -2.41
CA ARG A 359 1.57 1.73 -2.28
C ARG A 359 2.05 2.39 -0.99
N ILE A 360 2.46 1.65 0.03
CA ILE A 360 3.04 2.22 1.25
C ILE A 360 4.41 2.88 0.96
N ALA A 361 5.13 2.45 -0.07
CA ALA A 361 6.40 3.06 -0.45
C ALA A 361 6.24 4.56 -0.78
N GLY A 362 7.13 5.37 -0.21
CA GLY A 362 7.12 6.82 -0.34
C GLY A 362 5.91 7.46 0.35
N SER A 363 5.54 7.03 1.55
CA SER A 363 4.42 7.59 2.33
C SER A 363 4.85 8.23 3.65
N VAL A 364 4.03 9.12 4.18
CA VAL A 364 4.06 9.48 5.61
C VAL A 364 3.02 8.65 6.34
N ILE A 365 3.46 7.82 7.28
CA ILE A 365 2.60 7.05 8.18
C ILE A 365 2.53 7.78 9.52
N VAL A 366 1.33 8.22 9.92
CA VAL A 366 1.07 8.79 11.23
C VAL A 366 0.38 7.74 12.09
N LEU A 367 1.06 7.28 13.14
CA LEU A 367 0.52 6.35 14.13
C LEU A 367 -0.01 7.13 15.33
N ASP A 368 -1.33 7.29 15.44
CA ASP A 368 -1.93 8.01 16.57
C ASP A 368 -2.05 7.15 17.82
N GLU A 369 -1.76 7.73 18.98
CA GLU A 369 -1.67 7.04 20.26
C GLU A 369 -0.78 5.78 20.19
N ALA A 370 0.42 5.90 19.62
CA ALA A 370 1.35 4.79 19.40
C ALA A 370 1.64 3.93 20.65
N GLN A 371 1.40 4.45 21.86
CA GLN A 371 1.47 3.66 23.09
C GLN A 371 0.47 2.49 23.17
N THR A 372 -0.59 2.49 22.35
CA THR A 372 -1.60 1.42 22.32
C THR A 372 -1.11 0.14 21.63
N ILE A 373 0.06 0.18 20.97
CA ILE A 373 0.64 -1.00 20.33
C ILE A 373 0.91 -2.08 21.40
N PRO A 374 0.35 -3.30 21.26
CA PRO A 374 0.54 -4.38 22.23
C PRO A 374 2.01 -4.73 22.42
N LEU A 375 2.43 -4.93 23.67
CA LEU A 375 3.83 -5.23 24.05
C LEU A 375 4.41 -6.39 23.25
N THR A 376 3.64 -7.46 23.06
CA THR A 376 4.04 -8.68 22.34
C THR A 376 4.20 -8.50 20.83
N LEU A 377 3.70 -7.39 20.27
CA LEU A 377 3.75 -7.10 18.83
C LEU A 377 4.71 -5.95 18.50
N ARG A 378 5.35 -5.31 19.49
CA ARG A 378 6.22 -4.14 19.26
C ARG A 378 7.40 -4.48 18.37
N GLU A 379 8.11 -5.55 18.66
CA GLU A 379 9.29 -5.97 17.89
C GLU A 379 8.98 -6.25 16.41
N PRO A 380 7.99 -7.08 16.03
CA PRO A 380 7.68 -7.32 14.62
C PRO A 380 7.13 -6.08 13.91
N ILE A 381 6.28 -5.28 14.57
CA ILE A 381 5.79 -4.02 14.00
C ILE A 381 6.95 -3.06 13.73
N TYR A 382 7.85 -2.96 14.70
CA TYR A 382 8.98 -2.07 14.62
C TYR A 382 9.95 -2.48 13.53
N SER A 383 10.27 -3.77 13.42
CA SER A 383 11.11 -4.31 12.34
C SER A 383 10.58 -3.90 10.96
N VAL A 384 9.27 -4.05 10.74
CA VAL A 384 8.63 -3.61 9.49
C VAL A 384 8.70 -2.10 9.28
N LEU A 385 8.47 -1.29 10.32
CA LEU A 385 8.56 0.17 10.20
C LEU A 385 9.99 0.62 9.89
N GLN A 386 10.99 -0.03 10.49
CA GLN A 386 12.40 0.24 10.23
C GLN A 386 12.75 -0.09 8.79
N GLU A 387 12.31 -1.24 8.30
CA GLU A 387 12.49 -1.66 6.90
C GLU A 387 11.88 -0.62 5.93
N LEU A 388 10.64 -0.19 6.19
CA LEU A 388 9.95 0.84 5.40
C LEU A 388 10.69 2.18 5.36
N VAL A 389 11.22 2.62 6.50
CA VAL A 389 11.99 3.86 6.59
C VAL A 389 13.34 3.74 5.87
N ALA A 390 14.04 2.62 6.06
CA ALA A 390 15.38 2.41 5.52
C ALA A 390 15.39 2.25 3.99
N HIS A 391 14.41 1.52 3.43
CA HIS A 391 14.48 1.06 2.04
C HIS A 391 13.29 1.50 1.17
N TYR A 392 12.21 2.03 1.75
CA TYR A 392 10.99 2.36 1.01
C TYR A 392 10.61 3.85 1.10
N ARG A 393 11.53 4.72 1.54
CA ARG A 393 11.35 6.18 1.64
C ARG A 393 10.10 6.58 2.45
N VAL A 394 9.77 5.79 3.46
CA VAL A 394 8.65 6.06 4.36
C VAL A 394 9.11 6.97 5.50
N THR A 395 8.23 7.88 5.90
CA THR A 395 8.37 8.63 7.15
C THR A 395 7.36 8.10 8.16
N VAL A 396 7.79 7.85 9.39
CA VAL A 396 6.89 7.38 10.46
C VAL A 396 6.80 8.41 11.56
N VAL A 397 5.58 8.87 11.85
CA VAL A 397 5.29 9.82 12.93
C VAL A 397 4.57 9.09 14.05
N LEU A 398 5.21 8.99 15.21
CA LEU A 398 4.64 8.41 16.41
C LEU A 398 4.00 9.50 17.25
N CYS A 399 2.67 9.56 17.23
CA CYS A 399 1.92 10.54 17.99
C CYS A 399 1.49 9.95 19.33
N THR A 400 1.65 10.72 20.41
CA THR A 400 1.27 10.26 21.76
C THR A 400 0.79 11.42 22.63
N ALA A 401 -0.21 11.12 23.47
CA ALA A 401 -0.74 12.06 24.47
C ALA A 401 -0.13 11.89 25.87
N THR A 402 0.77 10.93 26.10
CA THR A 402 1.34 10.64 27.41
C THR A 402 2.86 10.46 27.37
N GLN A 403 3.51 10.57 28.52
CA GLN A 403 4.91 10.21 28.71
C GLN A 403 5.02 9.24 29.90
N PRO A 404 5.93 8.24 29.87
CA PRO A 404 6.79 7.82 28.76
C PRO A 404 6.06 6.83 27.84
N ALA A 405 5.78 7.22 26.59
CA ALA A 405 4.91 6.42 25.72
C ALA A 405 5.64 5.56 24.68
N VAL A 406 6.82 5.98 24.22
CA VAL A 406 7.56 5.32 23.12
C VAL A 406 9.05 5.10 23.44
N ASP A 407 9.39 5.02 24.72
CA ASP A 407 10.78 4.85 25.18
C ASP A 407 11.29 3.39 25.01
N TRP A 408 10.47 2.55 24.36
CA TRP A 408 10.82 1.20 23.93
C TRP A 408 11.49 1.17 22.55
N LEU A 409 11.62 2.31 21.87
CA LEU A 409 12.36 2.40 20.61
C LEU A 409 13.88 2.30 20.86
N PRO A 410 14.63 1.54 20.05
CA PRO A 410 16.09 1.55 20.07
C PRO A 410 16.67 2.95 19.98
N VAL A 411 17.75 3.21 20.73
CA VAL A 411 18.39 4.55 20.83
C VAL A 411 18.90 5.03 19.45
N GLU A 412 19.38 4.13 18.62
CA GLU A 412 19.85 4.41 17.25
C GLU A 412 18.76 4.94 16.33
N LEU A 413 17.50 4.71 16.71
CA LEU A 413 16.30 5.06 15.96
C LEU A 413 15.42 6.02 16.76
N THR A 414 16.04 6.77 17.68
CA THR A 414 15.37 7.80 18.48
C THR A 414 14.73 8.82 17.52
N PRO A 415 13.39 8.89 17.47
CA PRO A 415 12.72 9.76 16.51
C PRO A 415 13.10 11.23 16.75
N GLY A 416 13.21 12.00 15.67
CA GLY A 416 13.30 13.45 15.77
C GLY A 416 12.13 14.00 16.59
N LYS A 417 12.42 14.74 17.66
CA LYS A 417 11.37 15.39 18.47
C LYS A 417 10.79 16.55 17.68
N ILE A 418 9.51 16.45 17.31
CA ILE A 418 8.82 17.55 16.60
C ILE A 418 8.60 18.72 17.57
N VAL A 419 8.15 18.43 18.79
CA VAL A 419 7.96 19.43 19.84
C VAL A 419 9.11 19.31 20.84
N PRO A 420 9.98 20.33 20.98
CA PRO A 420 11.20 20.23 21.78
C PRO A 420 10.96 20.21 23.30
N GLU A 421 9.92 20.91 23.79
CA GLU A 421 9.60 21.03 25.23
C GLU A 421 8.14 20.63 25.53
N PRO A 422 7.75 19.36 25.32
CA PRO A 422 6.37 18.91 25.51
C PRO A 422 5.89 19.06 26.97
N GLU A 423 6.80 19.00 27.95
CA GLU A 423 6.50 19.13 29.38
C GLU A 423 5.84 20.47 29.70
N ARG A 424 6.29 21.56 29.06
CA ARG A 424 5.70 22.90 29.20
C ARG A 424 4.25 22.91 28.75
N HIS A 425 3.93 22.21 27.66
CA HIS A 425 2.57 22.10 27.14
C HIS A 425 1.67 21.26 28.06
N PHE A 426 2.20 20.16 28.64
CA PHE A 426 1.47 19.38 29.64
C PHE A 426 1.13 20.21 30.89
N GLN A 427 2.07 21.04 31.36
CA GLN A 427 1.83 21.93 32.49
C GLN A 427 0.77 22.99 32.16
N ALA A 428 0.87 23.63 30.99
CA ALA A 428 -0.06 24.67 30.55
C ALA A 428 -1.51 24.16 30.36
N LEU A 429 -1.68 22.87 30.04
CA LEU A 429 -2.98 22.25 29.80
C LEU A 429 -3.47 21.36 30.96
N LYS A 430 -2.78 21.40 32.11
CA LYS A 430 -3.17 20.65 33.30
C LYS A 430 -4.51 21.18 33.84
N ARG A 431 -5.57 20.38 33.70
CA ARG A 431 -6.93 20.73 34.15
C ARG A 431 -7.22 20.39 35.61
N VAL A 432 -6.37 19.57 36.24
CA VAL A 432 -6.56 19.07 37.62
C VAL A 432 -5.24 19.08 38.38
N THR A 433 -5.24 19.72 39.54
CA THR A 433 -4.20 19.61 40.57
C THR A 433 -4.65 18.54 41.55
N TYR A 434 -3.98 17.39 41.57
CA TYR A 434 -4.18 16.43 42.66
C TYR A 434 -3.44 16.99 43.88
N SER A 435 -4.23 17.42 44.88
CA SER A 435 -3.78 17.90 46.19
C SER A 435 -3.55 16.75 47.15
#